data_AF-A0A3M1MUB1-F1
#
_entry.id   AF-A0A3M1MUB1-F1
#
_cell.length_a   1.000
_cell.length_b   1.000
_cell.length_c   1.000
_cell.angle_alpha   90.00
_cell.angle_beta   90.00
_cell.angle_gamma   90.00
#
_symmetry.space_group_name_H-M   'P 1'
#
loop_
_entity.id
_entity.type
_entity.pdbx_description
1 polymer ?
#
loop_
_entity_poly.entity_id
_entity_poly.type
_entity_poly.pdbx_seq_one_letter_code
_entity_poly.pdbx_strand_id
1 'polypeptide(L)'
;MGLLSLWLGLLPAIPDNLVFCGMQTRIESEAKAALQAYIVKLYEHPPTLQALVARAETLLPYIEEALAYIGVPEDLKYLAIQE
;
A
#
# COMPACT_ATOMS: atom_id res chain seq x y z
N MET A 1 11.11 -25.69 8.97
CA MET A 1 9.89 -24.92 8.62
C MET A 1 9.48 -24.04 9.81
N GLY A 2 10.28 -23.02 10.16
CA GLY A 2 10.06 -22.27 11.42
C GLY A 2 10.26 -20.76 11.35
N LEU A 3 10.76 -20.22 10.22
CA LEU A 3 10.99 -18.78 10.07
C LEU A 3 9.80 -18.06 9.42
N LEU A 4 9.10 -18.68 8.47
CA LEU A 4 7.90 -18.10 7.84
C LEU A 4 6.76 -17.85 8.84
N SER A 5 6.61 -18.73 9.83
CA SER A 5 5.53 -18.67 10.83
C SER A 5 5.66 -17.52 11.81
N LEU A 6 6.88 -17.03 12.08
CA LEU A 6 7.13 -15.91 12.99
C LEU A 6 6.86 -14.54 12.35
N TRP A 7 6.93 -14.45 11.01
CA TRP A 7 6.70 -13.21 10.27
C TRP A 7 5.22 -12.91 10.02
N LEU A 8 4.38 -13.94 9.92
CA LEU A 8 2.93 -13.79 9.71
C LEU A 8 2.24 -12.98 10.83
N GLY A 9 2.75 -13.03 12.06
CA GLY A 9 2.23 -12.24 13.19
C GLY A 9 2.62 -10.74 13.18
N LEU A 10 3.51 -10.33 12.29
CA LEU A 10 4.03 -8.97 12.12
C LEU A 10 3.54 -8.28 10.85
N LEU A 11 2.81 -9.01 9.98
CA LEU A 11 2.28 -8.41 8.76
C LEU A 11 1.15 -7.42 9.11
N PRO A 12 1.08 -6.28 8.41
CA PRO A 12 0.01 -5.32 8.63
C PRO A 12 -1.34 -5.95 8.33
N ALA A 13 -2.29 -5.78 9.24
CA ALA A 13 -3.66 -6.25 9.07
C ALA A 13 -4.42 -5.37 8.07
N ILE A 14 -5.24 -5.99 7.21
CA ILE A 14 -6.11 -5.25 6.28
C ILE A 14 -7.32 -4.69 7.02
N PRO A 15 -7.53 -3.35 7.02
CA PRO A 15 -8.67 -2.73 7.69
C PRO A 15 -10.01 -3.15 7.06
N ASP A 16 -11.11 -3.03 7.81
CA ASP A 16 -12.47 -3.26 7.28
C ASP A 16 -12.95 -2.13 6.36
N ASN A 17 -12.49 -0.91 6.62
CA ASN A 17 -12.89 0.28 5.88
C ASN A 17 -11.67 1.06 5.44
N LEU A 18 -11.75 1.65 4.26
CA LEU A 18 -10.74 2.51 3.67
C LEU A 18 -11.39 3.86 3.36
N VAL A 19 -10.67 4.94 3.68
CA VAL A 19 -11.00 6.27 3.16
C VAL A 19 -10.04 6.55 2.01
N PHE A 20 -10.58 6.86 0.83
CA PHE A 20 -9.78 7.18 -0.35
C PHE A 20 -10.48 8.24 -1.19
N CYS A 21 -9.82 9.36 -1.45
CA CYS A 21 -10.38 10.52 -2.15
C CYS A 21 -11.70 11.01 -1.54
N GLY A 22 -11.80 10.99 -0.21
CA GLY A 22 -13.01 11.37 0.53
C GLY A 22 -14.16 10.35 0.46
N MET A 23 -13.96 9.22 -0.23
CA MET A 23 -14.93 8.12 -0.28
C MET A 23 -14.63 7.11 0.82
N GLN A 24 -15.66 6.63 1.51
CA GLN A 24 -15.55 5.52 2.45
C GLN A 24 -15.96 4.23 1.75
N THR A 25 -15.06 3.25 1.74
CA THR A 25 -15.28 1.96 1.11
C THR A 25 -15.08 0.85 2.13
N ARG A 26 -15.99 -0.12 2.16
CA ARG A 26 -15.82 -1.36 2.92
C ARG A 26 -15.02 -2.35 2.09
N ILE A 27 -14.00 -2.95 2.68
CA ILE A 27 -13.21 -4.02 2.04
C ILE A 27 -13.87 -5.35 2.37
N GLU A 28 -14.49 -5.95 1.35
CA GLU A 28 -15.14 -7.26 1.48
C GLU A 28 -14.13 -8.37 1.80
N SER A 29 -14.59 -9.45 2.44
CA SER A 29 -13.73 -10.52 2.93
C SER A 29 -12.87 -11.17 1.84
N GLU A 30 -13.40 -11.29 0.62
CA GLU A 30 -12.65 -11.80 -0.52
C GLU A 30 -11.51 -10.87 -0.93
N ALA A 31 -11.80 -9.56 -1.03
CA ALA A 31 -10.79 -8.55 -1.33
C ALA A 31 -9.71 -8.50 -0.23
N LYS A 32 -10.09 -8.64 1.04
CA LYS A 32 -9.14 -8.74 2.15
C LYS A 32 -8.19 -9.92 2.00
N ALA A 33 -8.71 -11.09 1.64
CA ALA A 33 -7.88 -12.28 1.43
C ALA A 33 -6.87 -12.06 0.28
N ALA A 34 -7.32 -11.45 -0.82
CA ALA A 34 -6.45 -11.10 -1.94
C ALA A 34 -5.35 -10.08 -1.54
N LEU A 35 -5.72 -9.02 -0.82
CA LEU A 35 -4.78 -8.02 -0.31
C LEU A 35 -3.77 -8.64 0.67
N GLN A 36 -4.22 -9.49 1.59
CA GLN A 36 -3.34 -10.17 2.53
C GLN A 36 -2.33 -11.07 1.80
N ALA A 37 -2.77 -11.82 0.78
CA ALA A 37 -1.88 -12.65 -0.03
C ALA A 37 -0.85 -11.82 -0.79
N TYR A 38 -1.23 -10.64 -1.29
CA TYR A 38 -0.31 -9.70 -1.92
C TYR A 38 0.75 -9.20 -0.93
N ILE A 39 0.33 -8.78 0.27
CA ILE A 39 1.25 -8.33 1.33
C ILE A 39 2.22 -9.44 1.72
N VAL A 40 1.74 -10.68 1.91
CA VAL A 40 2.61 -11.82 2.21
C VAL A 40 3.71 -11.97 1.15
N LYS A 41 3.34 -12.00 -0.13
CA LYS A 41 4.31 -12.10 -1.23
C LYS A 41 5.31 -10.94 -1.25
N LEU A 42 4.85 -9.72 -0.96
CA LEU A 42 5.72 -8.55 -0.95
C LEU A 42 6.77 -8.63 0.18
N TYR A 43 6.38 -9.12 1.36
CA TYR A 43 7.28 -9.32 2.49
C TYR A 43 8.18 -10.55 2.34
N GLU A 44 7.76 -11.57 1.59
CA GLU A 44 8.61 -12.71 1.20
C GLU A 44 9.75 -12.30 0.26
N HIS A 45 9.63 -11.14 -0.41
CA HIS A 45 10.64 -10.60 -1.33
C HIS A 45 11.13 -9.20 -0.90
N PRO A 46 12.00 -9.10 0.13
CA PRO A 46 12.48 -7.81 0.66
C PRO A 46 13.06 -6.83 -0.37
N PRO A 47 13.80 -7.26 -1.41
CA PRO A 47 14.30 -6.33 -2.42
C PRO A 47 13.20 -5.61 -3.20
N THR A 48 12.09 -6.30 -3.49
CA THR A 48 10.93 -5.70 -4.19
C THR A 48 10.27 -4.64 -3.31
N LEU A 49 10.07 -4.95 -2.03
CA LEU A 49 9.53 -3.98 -1.06
C LEU A 49 10.44 -2.76 -0.95
N GLN A 50 11.76 -2.95 -0.83
CA GLN A 50 12.73 -1.86 -0.75
C GLN A 50 12.73 -0.98 -2.01
N ALA A 51 12.61 -1.58 -3.19
CA ALA A 51 12.52 -0.83 -4.44
C ALA A 51 11.25 0.05 -4.48
N LEU A 52 10.10 -0.47 -4.04
CA LEU A 52 8.86 0.32 -3.95
C LEU A 52 8.97 1.46 -2.95
N VAL A 53 9.57 1.20 -1.78
CA VAL A 53 9.80 2.23 -0.75
C VAL A 53 10.73 3.32 -1.27
N ALA A 54 11.88 2.96 -1.86
CA ALA A 54 12.82 3.93 -2.40
C ALA A 54 12.19 4.78 -3.52
N ARG A 55 11.36 4.17 -4.37
CA ARG A 55 10.60 4.89 -5.39
C ARG A 55 9.62 5.87 -4.75
N ALA A 56 8.89 5.46 -3.71
CA ALA A 56 7.94 6.31 -3.00
C ALA A 56 8.64 7.49 -2.33
N GLU A 57 9.73 7.25 -1.62
CA GLU A 57 10.56 8.28 -0.99
C GLU A 57 11.08 9.31 -2.00
N THR A 58 11.43 8.85 -3.20
CA THR A 58 11.94 9.74 -4.26
C THR A 58 10.83 10.53 -4.95
N LEU A 59 9.69 9.90 -5.26
CA LEU A 59 8.69 10.48 -6.16
C LEU A 59 7.53 11.16 -5.43
N LEU A 60 7.11 10.66 -4.27
CA LEU A 60 5.92 11.18 -3.58
C LEU A 60 6.00 12.68 -3.28
N PRO A 61 7.13 13.27 -2.84
CA PRO A 61 7.19 14.71 -2.59
C PRO A 61 6.83 15.55 -3.82
N TYR A 62 7.31 15.16 -5.00
CA TYR A 62 7.01 15.84 -6.27
C TYR A 62 5.58 15.60 -6.73
N ILE A 63 5.06 14.38 -6.51
CA ILE A 63 3.68 14.03 -6.85
C ILE A 63 2.72 14.83 -5.95
N GLU A 64 2.96 14.87 -4.65
CA GLU A 64 2.17 15.62 -3.66
C GLU A 64 2.15 17.11 -4.00
N GLU A 65 3.30 17.70 -4.33
CA GLU A 65 3.39 19.10 -4.78
C GLU A 65 2.54 19.35 -6.03
N ALA A 66 2.64 18.48 -7.04
CA ALA A 66 1.87 18.60 -8.29
C ALA A 66 0.36 18.43 -8.07
N LEU A 67 -0.05 17.47 -7.25
CA LEU A 67 -1.46 17.23 -6.92
C LEU A 67 -2.04 18.41 -6.12
N ALA A 68 -1.28 18.94 -5.16
CA ALA A 68 -1.68 20.10 -4.37
C ALA A 68 -1.87 21.34 -5.24
N TYR A 69 -0.97 21.57 -6.21
CA TYR A 69 -1.07 22.69 -7.15
C TYR A 69 -2.36 22.67 -7.98
N ILE A 70 -2.81 21.48 -8.38
CA ILE A 70 -4.04 21.30 -9.19
C ILE A 70 -5.29 21.23 -8.30
N GLY A 71 -5.12 21.09 -6.98
CA GLY A 71 -6.22 21.03 -6.02
C GLY A 71 -6.95 19.69 -6.02
N VAL A 72 -6.26 18.59 -6.30
CA VAL A 72 -6.83 17.23 -6.29
C VAL A 72 -6.50 16.49 -4.98
N PRO A 73 -7.25 15.42 -4.62
CA PRO A 73 -6.98 14.67 -3.40
C PRO A 73 -5.57 14.08 -3.35
N GLU A 74 -4.93 14.22 -2.20
CA GLU A 74 -3.57 13.72 -1.95
C GLU A 74 -3.48 12.19 -2.10
N ASP A 75 -4.54 11.47 -1.76
CA ASP A 75 -4.62 10.01 -1.85
C ASP A 75 -4.30 9.47 -3.26
N LEU A 76 -4.48 10.27 -4.32
CA LEU A 76 -4.13 9.88 -5.69
C LEU A 76 -2.63 9.57 -5.86
N LYS A 77 -1.77 10.07 -4.97
CA LYS A 77 -0.34 9.74 -4.96
C LYS A 77 -0.07 8.25 -4.85
N TYR A 78 -0.94 7.51 -4.17
CA TYR A 78 -0.82 6.05 -4.01
C TYR A 78 -1.15 5.27 -5.29
N LEU A 79 -1.90 5.86 -6.23
CA LEU A 79 -2.10 5.27 -7.55
C LEU A 79 -0.88 5.54 -8.45
N ALA A 80 -0.35 6.75 -8.40
CA ALA A 80 0.78 7.17 -9.23
C ALA A 80 2.07 6.36 -8.97
N ILE A 81 2.26 5.82 -7.76
CA ILE A 81 3.44 5.04 -7.41
C ILE A 81 3.36 3.56 -7.86
N GLN A 82 2.15 3.06 -8.10
CA GLN A 82 1.93 1.66 -8.52
C GLN A 82 2.17 1.42 -10.01
N GLU A 83 1.96 2.44 -10.86
CA GLU A 83 2.22 2.42 -12.32
C GLU A 83 3.72 2.48 -12.62
#